data_AF-A0AAW6FHX5-F1
#
_entry.id   AF-A0AAW6FHX5-F1
#
_cell.length_a   1.000
_cell.length_b   1.000
_cell.length_c   1.000
_cell.angle_alpha   90.00
_cell.angle_beta   90.00
_cell.angle_gamma   90.00
#
_symmetry.space_group_name_H-M   'P 1'
#
loop_
_entity.id
_entity.type
_entity.pdbx_description
1 polymer ?
#
loop_
_entity_poly.entity_id
_entity_poly.type
_entity_poly.pdbx_seq_one_letter_code
_entity_poly.pdbx_strand_id
1 'polypeptide(L)'
;MKKIGMLGYGILLMCMTACSHADITMKTDKVEFVEFYLSGTEADEPILIDWGDGSVNEYAGGGKIEHKYAVQESYVIKITGKIRLLDCYNTRSYDCKLLSLDASGNTTLKVLKCDGTGVNSLNVANCTSLYELRCGSNNFTSLDVSKNPALEEVDCGGNKLIFLDVSKNLVLRELKCAANLLTSLDVSKIQTLELLWCFSNQLSILDVSNNKNLSNLNCRKNQLKNIDVRSNTKLNSLDCSENSLMELDIRRNPNLSHVHCADNNLSASALNQIYENLPKPPAPYSAQDPLGLFTIAGSYTLDIRNNPGTVASNRDIAKNKGWEVLEYER
;
A
#
# COMPACT_ATOMS: atom_id res chain seq x y z
N MET A 1 10.01 33.98 -53.10
CA MET A 1 9.43 33.07 -52.08
C MET A 1 10.26 31.79 -52.12
N LYS A 2 11.06 31.42 -51.12
CA LYS A 2 10.71 31.17 -49.72
C LYS A 2 11.92 31.50 -48.81
N LYS A 3 11.67 32.16 -47.68
CA LYS A 3 12.56 32.21 -46.53
C LYS A 3 12.52 30.84 -45.86
N ILE A 4 13.65 30.16 -45.76
CA ILE A 4 13.85 29.03 -44.84
C ILE A 4 14.33 29.67 -43.54
N GLY A 5 13.40 29.84 -42.59
CA GLY A 5 13.65 30.47 -41.31
C GLY A 5 14.19 29.47 -40.29
N MET A 6 15.27 29.86 -39.62
CA MET A 6 15.85 29.27 -38.43
C MET A 6 14.78 28.99 -37.34
N LEU A 7 14.22 27.78 -37.29
CA LEU A 7 13.36 27.32 -36.19
C LEU A 7 14.05 26.32 -35.25
N GLY A 8 15.20 25.75 -35.63
CA GLY A 8 15.90 24.76 -34.80
C GLY A 8 16.78 25.34 -33.68
N TYR A 9 17.29 26.57 -33.83
CA TYR A 9 18.19 27.17 -32.84
C TYR A 9 17.49 28.03 -31.76
N GLY A 10 16.26 28.48 -32.03
CA GLY A 10 15.48 29.30 -31.08
C GLY A 10 14.91 28.50 -29.90
N ILE A 11 14.54 27.24 -30.13
CA ILE A 11 14.01 26.34 -29.09
C ILE A 11 15.15 25.87 -28.16
N LEU A 12 16.35 25.60 -28.72
CA LEU A 12 17.52 25.22 -27.94
C LEU A 12 18.00 26.35 -27.00
N LEU A 13 17.86 27.61 -27.41
CA LEU A 13 18.26 28.77 -26.61
C LEU A 13 17.23 29.17 -25.54
N MET A 14 15.93 28.95 -25.78
CA MET A 14 14.90 29.08 -24.73
C MET A 14 15.03 27.96 -23.67
N CYS A 15 15.61 26.81 -24.01
CA CYS A 15 15.84 25.70 -23.09
C CYS A 15 16.92 26.00 -22.01
N MET A 16 17.88 26.88 -22.30
CA MET A 16 18.95 27.24 -21.34
C MET A 16 18.52 28.23 -20.25
N THR A 17 17.32 28.82 -20.32
CA THR A 17 16.79 29.74 -19.29
C THR A 17 15.59 29.19 -18.52
N ALA A 18 15.08 28.01 -18.87
CA ALA A 18 13.98 27.33 -18.16
C ALA A 18 14.45 26.27 -17.13
N CYS A 19 15.73 25.90 -17.10
CA CYS A 19 16.21 24.74 -16.35
C CYS A 19 16.77 25.08 -14.94
N SER A 20 16.06 25.91 -14.15
CA SER A 20 16.38 26.08 -12.72
C SER A 20 15.37 25.41 -11.78
N HIS A 21 14.17 25.07 -12.27
CA HIS A 21 13.13 24.41 -11.48
C HIS A 21 12.83 23.03 -12.05
N ALA A 22 13.15 21.97 -11.30
CA ALA A 22 12.77 20.61 -11.63
C ALA A 22 11.47 20.28 -10.88
N ASP A 23 10.49 19.70 -11.58
CA ASP A 23 9.25 19.25 -10.95
C ASP A 23 9.49 18.02 -10.07
N ILE A 24 10.39 17.14 -10.50
CA ILE A 24 10.85 15.98 -9.75
C ILE A 24 12.38 15.89 -9.81
N THR A 25 13.01 15.66 -8.66
CA THR A 25 14.44 15.39 -8.55
C THR A 25 14.67 14.03 -7.90
N MET A 26 15.44 13.17 -8.55
CA MET A 26 15.88 11.87 -8.03
C MET A 26 17.40 11.86 -7.87
N LYS A 27 17.89 11.32 -6.76
CA LYS A 27 19.33 11.09 -6.56
C LYS A 27 19.62 9.61 -6.54
N THR A 28 20.64 9.18 -7.26
CA THR A 28 21.06 7.77 -7.33
C THR A 28 22.35 7.51 -6.55
N ASP A 29 22.64 6.25 -6.21
CA ASP A 29 23.90 5.81 -5.59
C ASP A 29 24.65 4.81 -6.47
N LYS A 30 25.74 5.25 -7.10
CA LYS A 30 26.67 4.39 -7.85
C LYS A 30 25.96 3.47 -8.84
N VAL A 31 25.23 4.06 -9.76
CA VAL A 31 24.46 3.36 -10.79
C VAL A 31 25.16 3.48 -12.14
N GLU A 32 25.07 2.43 -12.95
CA GLU A 32 25.45 2.46 -14.38
C GLU A 32 24.23 2.51 -15.31
N PHE A 33 23.05 2.26 -14.75
CA PHE A 33 21.80 2.16 -15.47
C PHE A 33 20.64 2.60 -14.57
N VAL A 34 19.70 3.35 -15.15
CA VAL A 34 18.44 3.71 -14.50
C VAL A 34 17.31 3.39 -15.46
N GLU A 35 16.26 2.78 -14.92
CA GLU A 35 15.00 2.55 -15.60
C GLU A 35 13.89 3.07 -14.68
N PHE A 36 12.80 3.56 -15.25
CA PHE A 36 11.53 3.82 -14.56
C PHE A 36 10.41 3.97 -15.59
N TYR A 37 9.16 3.90 -15.13
CA TYR A 37 8.00 4.21 -15.95
C TYR A 37 7.47 5.60 -15.59
N LEU A 38 7.06 6.32 -16.62
CA LEU A 38 6.72 7.74 -16.59
C LEU A 38 5.46 7.93 -17.43
N SER A 39 4.55 8.81 -17.04
CA SER A 39 3.56 9.35 -17.98
C SER A 39 3.21 10.80 -17.72
N GLY A 40 3.02 11.55 -18.80
CA GLY A 40 2.48 12.91 -18.77
C GLY A 40 0.99 12.95 -18.46
N THR A 41 0.44 14.16 -18.32
CA THR A 41 -1.02 14.34 -18.19
C THR A 41 -1.77 14.14 -19.49
N GLU A 42 -1.10 14.38 -20.63
CA GLU A 42 -1.60 14.11 -21.99
C GLU A 42 -0.56 13.29 -22.79
N ALA A 43 -1.03 12.62 -23.86
CA ALA A 43 -0.21 11.67 -24.62
C ALA A 43 0.98 12.31 -25.34
N ASP A 44 0.89 13.60 -25.70
CA ASP A 44 1.90 14.30 -26.50
C ASP A 44 2.60 15.43 -25.71
N GLU A 45 2.38 15.53 -24.40
CA GLU A 45 3.07 16.54 -23.59
C GLU A 45 4.57 16.17 -23.44
N PRO A 46 5.49 17.09 -23.75
CA PRO A 46 6.92 16.83 -23.67
C PRO A 46 7.36 16.74 -22.21
N ILE A 47 8.16 15.73 -21.92
CA ILE A 47 8.83 15.55 -20.63
C ILE A 47 10.33 15.63 -20.86
N LEU A 48 10.97 16.58 -20.19
CA LEU A 48 12.41 16.79 -20.26
C LEU A 48 13.07 16.10 -19.07
N ILE A 49 14.10 15.30 -19.36
CA ILE A 49 14.90 14.62 -18.34
C ILE A 49 16.35 15.05 -18.53
N ASP A 50 16.88 15.74 -17.53
CA ASP A 50 18.32 15.97 -17.35
C ASP A 50 18.86 14.84 -16.48
N TRP A 51 19.73 14.02 -17.05
CA TRP A 51 20.27 12.81 -16.42
C TRP A 51 21.41 13.11 -15.44
N GLY A 52 21.88 14.37 -15.37
CA GLY A 52 22.95 14.76 -14.48
C GLY A 52 24.36 14.34 -14.93
N ASP A 53 24.49 13.69 -16.10
CA ASP A 53 25.75 13.37 -16.76
C ASP A 53 26.07 14.32 -17.94
N GLY A 54 25.29 15.40 -18.07
CA GLY A 54 25.35 16.37 -19.17
C GLY A 54 24.42 16.04 -20.34
N SER A 55 23.79 14.86 -20.36
CA SER A 55 22.75 14.55 -21.33
C SER A 55 21.37 15.03 -20.88
N VAL A 56 20.62 15.59 -21.83
CA VAL A 56 19.23 16.00 -21.65
C VAL A 56 18.42 15.42 -22.80
N ASN A 57 17.36 14.69 -22.47
CA ASN A 57 16.49 14.05 -23.44
C ASN A 57 15.05 14.52 -23.27
N GLU A 58 14.35 14.67 -24.39
CA GLU A 58 12.92 14.94 -24.45
C GLU A 58 12.17 13.66 -24.81
N TYR A 59 11.09 13.39 -24.08
CA TYR A 59 10.22 12.24 -24.31
C TYR A 59 8.80 12.75 -24.60
N ALA A 60 8.21 12.27 -25.70
CA ALA A 60 6.81 12.52 -26.00
C ALA A 60 5.95 11.51 -25.23
N GLY A 61 5.18 11.98 -24.25
CA GLY A 61 4.21 11.16 -23.54
C GLY A 61 4.78 10.20 -22.50
N GLY A 62 4.02 9.13 -22.23
CA GLY A 62 4.34 8.13 -21.21
C GLY A 62 4.90 6.83 -21.75
N GLY A 63 5.74 6.18 -20.96
CA GLY A 63 6.39 4.94 -21.31
C GLY A 63 7.48 4.55 -20.32
N LYS A 64 8.19 3.49 -20.71
CA LYS A 64 9.40 3.04 -20.03
C LYS A 64 10.56 3.94 -20.47
N ILE A 65 11.29 4.47 -19.51
CA ILE A 65 12.44 5.33 -19.72
C ILE A 65 13.66 4.62 -19.19
N GLU A 66 14.73 4.66 -19.96
CA GLU A 66 16.00 4.01 -19.66
C GLU A 66 17.14 4.96 -19.99
N HIS A 67 18.16 4.95 -19.14
CA HIS A 67 19.41 5.65 -19.39
C HIS A 67 20.59 4.82 -18.91
N LYS A 68 21.63 4.76 -19.73
CA LYS A 68 22.87 4.07 -19.42
C LYS A 68 23.98 5.09 -19.28
N TYR A 69 24.60 5.12 -18.10
CA TYR A 69 25.72 6.00 -17.81
C TYR A 69 27.04 5.39 -18.31
N ALA A 70 27.97 6.26 -18.71
CA ALA A 70 29.30 5.83 -19.15
C ALA A 70 30.22 5.41 -17.99
N VAL A 71 29.94 5.91 -16.78
CA VAL A 71 30.71 5.66 -15.56
C VAL A 71 29.73 5.28 -14.45
N GLN A 72 30.14 4.42 -13.52
CA GLN A 72 29.31 4.08 -12.36
C GLN A 72 29.51 5.12 -11.25
N GLU A 73 28.62 6.10 -11.17
CA GLU A 73 28.66 7.17 -10.17
C GLU A 73 27.25 7.49 -9.61
N SER A 74 27.18 8.48 -8.73
CA SER A 74 25.91 9.03 -8.25
C SER A 74 25.46 10.17 -9.16
N TYR A 75 24.21 10.14 -9.57
CA TYR A 75 23.61 11.12 -10.47
C TYR A 75 22.44 11.83 -9.81
N VAL A 76 22.21 13.08 -10.25
CA VAL A 76 21.02 13.85 -9.90
C VAL A 76 20.17 13.98 -11.16
N ILE A 77 19.12 13.19 -11.23
CA ILE A 77 18.18 13.18 -12.34
C ILE A 77 17.11 14.23 -12.06
N LYS A 78 16.87 15.14 -13.00
CA LYS A 78 15.82 16.16 -12.92
C LYS A 78 14.81 15.93 -14.02
N ILE A 79 13.55 15.79 -13.64
CA ILE A 79 12.43 15.61 -14.56
C ILE A 79 11.59 16.89 -14.52
N THR A 80 11.31 17.44 -15.69
CA THR A 80 10.48 18.64 -15.88
C THR A 80 9.35 18.32 -16.85
N GLY A 81 8.12 18.67 -16.47
CA GLY A 81 6.91 18.41 -17.24
C GLY A 81 5.70 18.12 -16.35
N LYS A 82 4.51 18.10 -16.95
CA LYS A 82 3.28 17.71 -16.24
C LYS A 82 3.20 16.19 -16.09
N ILE A 83 3.85 15.68 -15.05
CA ILE A 83 3.86 14.25 -14.75
C ILE A 83 2.56 13.83 -14.06
N ARG A 84 1.93 12.75 -14.55
CA ARG A 84 0.78 12.09 -13.93
C ARG A 84 1.22 10.91 -13.08
N LEU A 85 2.14 10.10 -13.58
CA LEU A 85 2.62 8.88 -12.92
C LEU A 85 4.14 8.79 -13.03
N LEU A 86 4.76 8.45 -11.90
CA LEU A 86 6.15 8.02 -11.80
C LEU A 86 6.18 6.68 -11.07
N ASP A 87 6.70 5.65 -11.72
CA ASP A 87 6.84 4.31 -11.15
C ASP A 87 8.28 3.82 -11.30
N CYS A 88 8.97 3.77 -10.16
CA CYS A 88 10.33 3.29 -10.00
C CYS A 88 10.38 1.87 -9.40
N TYR A 89 9.23 1.22 -9.12
CA TYR A 89 9.16 -0.07 -8.41
C TYR A 89 9.62 -1.26 -9.25
N ASN A 90 9.22 -1.29 -10.53
CA ASN A 90 9.27 -2.51 -11.34
C ASN A 90 10.38 -2.52 -12.40
N THR A 91 11.54 -1.99 -12.04
CA THR A 91 12.67 -1.93 -12.95
C THR A 91 13.44 -3.22 -12.76
N ARG A 92 13.67 -4.02 -13.81
CA ARG A 92 14.33 -5.35 -13.71
C ARG A 92 15.78 -5.29 -13.21
N SER A 93 16.24 -4.09 -12.92
CA SER A 93 17.51 -3.76 -12.32
C SER A 93 17.40 -3.88 -10.80
N TYR A 94 18.12 -4.84 -10.23
CA TYR A 94 18.46 -4.88 -8.80
C TYR A 94 19.35 -3.67 -8.37
N ASP A 95 19.52 -2.67 -9.23
CA ASP A 95 20.47 -1.55 -9.10
C ASP A 95 19.83 -0.16 -9.19
N CYS A 96 18.49 -0.02 -9.22
CA CYS A 96 17.89 1.32 -9.07
C CYS A 96 17.98 1.78 -7.60
N LYS A 97 19.20 2.13 -7.20
CA LYS A 97 19.54 2.65 -5.87
C LYS A 97 19.22 4.14 -5.83
N LEU A 98 17.98 4.46 -5.55
CA LEU A 98 17.58 5.83 -5.29
C LEU A 98 17.91 6.18 -3.83
N LEU A 99 18.64 7.27 -3.62
CA LEU A 99 18.90 7.82 -2.29
C LEU A 99 17.75 8.71 -1.83
N SER A 100 17.29 9.59 -2.72
CA SER A 100 16.21 10.54 -2.42
C SER A 100 15.33 10.79 -3.63
N LEU A 101 14.05 11.05 -3.37
CA LEU A 101 13.07 11.44 -4.38
C LEU A 101 12.31 12.67 -3.87
N ASP A 102 12.50 13.79 -4.52
CA ASP A 102 11.74 15.02 -4.26
C ASP A 102 10.80 15.29 -5.44
N ALA A 103 9.51 15.06 -5.23
CA ALA A 103 8.46 15.34 -6.21
C ALA A 103 7.66 16.60 -5.85
N SER A 104 8.10 17.38 -4.85
CA SER A 104 7.34 18.53 -4.35
C SER A 104 7.25 19.70 -5.31
N GLY A 105 7.97 19.69 -6.45
CA GLY A 105 7.73 20.61 -7.56
C GLY A 105 6.51 20.22 -8.40
N ASN A 106 6.12 18.94 -8.39
CA ASN A 106 5.09 18.41 -9.26
C ASN A 106 3.69 18.40 -8.63
N THR A 107 2.84 19.34 -9.06
CA THR A 107 1.45 19.47 -8.57
C THR A 107 0.44 18.57 -9.31
N THR A 108 0.83 18.01 -10.47
CA THR A 108 -0.02 17.16 -11.32
C THR A 108 0.11 15.67 -11.00
N LEU A 109 1.11 15.28 -10.20
CA LEU A 109 1.41 13.89 -9.89
C LEU A 109 0.24 13.24 -9.18
N LYS A 110 -0.23 12.12 -9.75
CA LYS A 110 -1.36 11.33 -9.28
C LYS A 110 -0.92 10.01 -8.68
N VAL A 111 0.13 9.40 -9.24
CA VAL A 111 0.68 8.12 -8.81
C VAL A 111 2.17 8.25 -8.62
N LEU A 112 2.66 7.86 -7.45
CA LEU A 112 4.08 7.72 -7.17
C LEU A 112 4.36 6.33 -6.60
N LYS A 113 5.20 5.56 -7.28
CA LYS A 113 5.66 4.24 -6.82
C LYS A 113 7.17 4.25 -6.73
N CYS A 114 7.70 3.97 -5.55
CA CYS A 114 9.13 3.88 -5.30
C CYS A 114 9.45 2.77 -4.29
N ASP A 115 8.63 1.72 -4.23
CA ASP A 115 8.86 0.61 -3.32
C ASP A 115 10.19 -0.09 -3.65
N GLY A 116 10.93 -0.52 -2.64
CA GLY A 116 12.15 -1.31 -2.84
C GLY A 116 13.31 -0.61 -3.56
N THR A 117 13.24 0.71 -3.78
CA THR A 117 14.26 1.49 -4.51
C THR A 117 15.44 1.93 -3.63
N GLY A 118 15.35 1.76 -2.32
CA GLY A 118 16.37 2.20 -1.36
C GLY A 118 16.24 3.67 -0.93
N VAL A 119 15.19 4.37 -1.38
CA VAL A 119 14.94 5.78 -1.02
C VAL A 119 14.86 5.90 0.50
N ASN A 120 15.62 6.85 1.05
CA ASN A 120 15.60 7.17 2.47
C ASN A 120 15.00 8.56 2.76
N SER A 121 14.83 9.39 1.73
CA SER A 121 14.20 10.70 1.81
C SER A 121 13.22 10.90 0.67
N LEU A 122 11.93 11.07 1.02
CA LEU A 122 10.83 11.28 0.09
C LEU A 122 10.14 12.60 0.43
N ASN A 123 9.99 13.48 -0.56
CA ASN A 123 9.25 14.74 -0.41
C ASN A 123 8.12 14.82 -1.44
N VAL A 124 6.88 14.85 -0.95
CA VAL A 124 5.64 14.93 -1.75
C VAL A 124 4.76 16.12 -1.35
N ALA A 125 5.33 17.12 -0.66
CA ALA A 125 4.56 18.14 0.06
C ALA A 125 3.61 19.00 -0.79
N ASN A 126 3.85 19.19 -2.10
CA ASN A 126 2.93 19.92 -2.98
C ASN A 126 2.21 19.03 -3.99
N CYS A 127 2.36 17.70 -3.91
CA CYS A 127 1.64 16.74 -4.76
C CYS A 127 0.19 16.61 -4.28
N THR A 128 -0.58 17.69 -4.35
CA THR A 128 -1.95 17.78 -3.81
C THR A 128 -2.95 16.90 -4.56
N SER A 129 -2.64 16.52 -5.80
CA SER A 129 -3.42 15.59 -6.64
C SER A 129 -3.02 14.12 -6.48
N LEU A 130 -2.05 13.81 -5.60
CA LEU A 130 -1.53 12.46 -5.40
C LEU A 130 -2.64 11.59 -4.79
N TYR A 131 -3.09 10.58 -5.55
CA TYR A 131 -4.13 9.64 -5.10
C TYR A 131 -3.56 8.28 -4.67
N GLU A 132 -2.42 7.88 -5.22
CA GLU A 132 -1.74 6.62 -4.89
C GLU A 132 -0.26 6.89 -4.59
N LEU A 133 0.16 6.52 -3.37
CA LEU A 133 1.55 6.53 -2.95
C LEU A 133 1.97 5.13 -2.51
N ARG A 134 2.95 4.55 -3.21
CA ARG A 134 3.61 3.31 -2.81
C ARG A 134 5.09 3.55 -2.60
N CYS A 135 5.53 3.39 -1.36
CA CYS A 135 6.89 3.68 -0.91
C CYS A 135 7.37 2.62 0.11
N GLY A 136 6.79 1.42 0.05
CA GLY A 136 7.13 0.30 0.91
C GLY A 136 8.53 -0.29 0.65
N SER A 137 8.97 -1.20 1.52
CA SER A 137 10.26 -1.89 1.44
C SER A 137 11.46 -0.96 1.29
N ASN A 138 11.47 0.14 2.02
CA ASN A 138 12.54 1.15 2.05
C ASN A 138 13.12 1.27 3.48
N ASN A 139 13.84 2.35 3.77
CA ASN A 139 14.43 2.61 5.08
C ASN A 139 13.84 3.85 5.79
N PHE A 140 12.60 4.24 5.47
CA PHE A 140 12.00 5.44 6.04
C PHE A 140 11.82 5.32 7.56
N THR A 141 12.30 6.32 8.30
CA THR A 141 12.03 6.50 9.73
C THR A 141 10.86 7.45 9.98
N SER A 142 10.49 8.24 8.96
CA SER A 142 9.36 9.17 8.95
C SER A 142 8.78 9.27 7.54
N LEU A 143 7.47 9.53 7.46
CA LEU A 143 6.76 9.78 6.23
C LEU A 143 5.72 10.89 6.49
N ASP A 144 5.79 11.98 5.72
CA ASP A 144 4.81 13.08 5.80
C ASP A 144 3.89 13.03 4.58
N VAL A 145 2.61 12.72 4.84
CA VAL A 145 1.51 12.72 3.85
C VAL A 145 0.45 13.77 4.18
N SER A 146 0.74 14.69 5.11
CA SER A 146 -0.22 15.67 5.65
C SER A 146 -0.70 16.69 4.61
N LYS A 147 0.05 16.83 3.51
CA LYS A 147 -0.24 17.75 2.40
C LYS A 147 -0.84 17.07 1.17
N ASN A 148 -1.20 15.80 1.28
CA ASN A 148 -1.73 15.00 0.18
C ASN A 148 -3.19 14.57 0.48
N PRO A 149 -4.14 15.51 0.57
CA PRO A 149 -5.51 15.22 1.00
C PRO A 149 -6.29 14.34 0.01
N ALA A 150 -5.81 14.19 -1.23
CA ALA A 150 -6.42 13.35 -2.26
C ALA A 150 -6.00 11.87 -2.22
N LEU A 151 -5.10 11.47 -1.29
CA LEU A 151 -4.65 10.08 -1.19
C LEU A 151 -5.81 9.13 -0.87
N GLU A 152 -6.02 8.17 -1.77
CA GLU A 152 -6.95 7.04 -1.64
C GLU A 152 -6.22 5.75 -1.27
N GLU A 153 -4.97 5.57 -1.73
CA GLU A 153 -4.12 4.42 -1.42
C GLU A 153 -2.74 4.88 -0.90
N VAL A 154 -2.35 4.35 0.26
CA VAL A 154 -1.00 4.47 0.81
C VAL A 154 -0.45 3.09 1.14
N ASP A 155 0.64 2.72 0.49
CA ASP A 155 1.49 1.60 0.89
C ASP A 155 2.86 2.11 1.34
N CYS A 156 3.13 1.99 2.63
CA CYS A 156 4.41 2.30 3.26
C CYS A 156 4.94 1.12 4.09
N GLY A 157 4.48 -0.10 3.78
CA GLY A 157 4.86 -1.29 4.53
C GLY A 157 6.34 -1.63 4.39
N GLY A 158 6.95 -2.30 5.37
CA GLY A 158 8.37 -2.70 5.29
C GLY A 158 9.34 -1.52 5.41
N ASN A 159 9.08 -0.59 6.34
CA ASN A 159 9.93 0.54 6.64
C ASN A 159 10.33 0.51 8.14
N LYS A 160 10.82 1.63 8.69
CA LYS A 160 11.20 1.80 10.10
C LYS A 160 10.38 2.91 10.77
N LEU A 161 9.14 3.10 10.32
CA LEU A 161 8.25 4.14 10.85
C LEU A 161 7.87 3.83 12.30
N ILE A 162 8.09 4.81 13.19
CA ILE A 162 7.65 4.74 14.59
C ILE A 162 6.29 5.45 14.77
N PHE A 163 5.98 6.38 13.86
CA PHE A 163 4.76 7.16 13.84
C PHE A 163 4.31 7.37 12.39
N LEU A 164 2.99 7.39 12.18
CA LEU A 164 2.36 7.69 10.90
C LEU A 164 1.08 8.50 11.15
N ASP A 165 1.05 9.76 10.70
CA ASP A 165 -0.14 10.61 10.75
C ASP A 165 -0.88 10.59 9.41
N VAL A 166 -2.08 10.00 9.40
CA VAL A 166 -2.99 10.00 8.25
C VAL A 166 -4.21 10.90 8.45
N SER A 167 -4.21 11.75 9.49
CA SER A 167 -5.38 12.54 9.90
C SER A 167 -5.87 13.57 8.87
N LYS A 168 -5.08 13.82 7.81
CA LYS A 168 -5.41 14.72 6.69
C LYS A 168 -5.87 13.98 5.44
N ASN A 169 -5.73 12.66 5.37
CA ASN A 169 -6.05 11.84 4.21
C ASN A 169 -7.47 11.29 4.33
N LEU A 170 -8.46 12.19 4.45
CA LEU A 170 -9.83 11.84 4.84
C LEU A 170 -10.60 10.98 3.82
N VAL A 171 -10.08 10.88 2.59
CA VAL A 171 -10.63 10.04 1.50
C VAL A 171 -9.90 8.71 1.35
N LEU A 172 -8.93 8.40 2.23
CA LEU A 172 -8.13 7.18 2.16
C LEU A 172 -9.03 5.94 2.26
N ARG A 173 -8.85 5.00 1.34
CA ARG A 173 -9.59 3.73 1.22
C ARG A 173 -8.72 2.53 1.56
N GLU A 174 -7.43 2.59 1.22
CA GLU A 174 -6.46 1.53 1.52
C GLU A 174 -5.25 2.09 2.28
N LEU A 175 -4.97 1.52 3.45
CA LEU A 175 -3.76 1.79 4.22
C LEU A 175 -2.99 0.50 4.48
N LYS A 176 -1.80 0.40 3.89
CA LYS A 176 -0.84 -0.69 4.09
C LYS A 176 0.40 -0.12 4.78
N CYS A 177 0.51 -0.31 6.08
CA CYS A 177 1.61 0.18 6.91
C CYS A 177 2.26 -0.95 7.72
N ALA A 178 2.15 -2.18 7.22
CA ALA A 178 2.68 -3.39 7.85
C ALA A 178 4.21 -3.38 7.96
N ALA A 179 4.78 -4.23 8.82
CA ALA A 179 6.23 -4.38 9.00
C ALA A 179 6.94 -3.03 9.23
N ASN A 180 6.48 -2.31 10.25
CA ASN A 180 7.06 -1.07 10.75
C ASN A 180 7.30 -1.18 12.27
N LEU A 181 7.57 -0.06 12.93
CA LEU A 181 7.79 0.02 14.38
C LEU A 181 6.69 0.86 15.06
N LEU A 182 5.48 0.89 14.49
CA LEU A 182 4.38 1.71 14.99
C LEU A 182 3.91 1.21 16.36
N THR A 183 3.87 2.10 17.33
CA THR A 183 3.33 1.83 18.68
C THR A 183 1.88 2.30 18.84
N SER A 184 1.44 3.19 17.95
CA SER A 184 0.06 3.67 17.84
C SER A 184 -0.28 3.94 16.38
N LEU A 185 -1.58 3.87 16.04
CA LEU A 185 -2.12 4.19 14.73
C LEU A 185 -3.53 4.73 14.90
N ASP A 186 -3.75 6.00 14.57
CA ASP A 186 -5.07 6.64 14.61
C ASP A 186 -5.70 6.69 13.21
N VAL A 187 -6.74 5.89 13.02
CA VAL A 187 -7.55 5.85 11.79
C VAL A 187 -8.98 6.35 12.02
N SER A 188 -9.26 6.96 13.18
CA SER A 188 -10.60 7.31 13.64
C SER A 188 -11.32 8.31 12.74
N LYS A 189 -10.57 9.15 12.01
CA LYS A 189 -11.10 10.16 11.07
C LYS A 189 -11.34 9.61 9.66
N ILE A 190 -10.84 8.42 9.35
CA ILE A 190 -10.80 7.87 7.99
C ILE A 190 -12.02 6.97 7.74
N GLN A 191 -13.20 7.58 7.65
CA GLN A 191 -14.46 6.84 7.55
C GLN A 191 -14.64 6.10 6.21
N THR A 192 -13.84 6.47 5.21
CA THR A 192 -13.77 5.82 3.88
C THR A 192 -12.92 4.56 3.86
N LEU A 193 -12.20 4.24 4.94
CA LEU A 193 -11.25 3.12 4.97
C LEU A 193 -11.95 1.76 4.73
N GLU A 194 -11.48 1.04 3.72
CA GLU A 194 -12.01 -0.26 3.27
C GLU A 194 -11.02 -1.41 3.55
N LEU A 195 -9.71 -1.11 3.52
CA LEU A 195 -8.62 -2.04 3.80
C LEU A 195 -7.61 -1.42 4.77
N LEU A 196 -7.30 -2.14 5.84
CA LEU A 196 -6.24 -1.79 6.79
C LEU A 196 -5.31 -2.98 7.02
N TRP A 197 -4.08 -2.86 6.56
CA TRP A 197 -3.00 -3.81 6.86
C TRP A 197 -1.93 -3.14 7.70
N CYS A 198 -1.94 -3.45 9.00
CA CYS A 198 -1.00 -2.92 9.99
C CYS A 198 -0.24 -4.03 10.73
N PHE A 199 -0.15 -5.22 10.13
CA PHE A 199 0.50 -6.38 10.73
C PHE A 199 2.02 -6.18 10.95
N SER A 200 2.62 -6.95 11.86
CA SER A 200 4.04 -6.81 12.23
C SER A 200 4.41 -5.39 12.67
N ASN A 201 3.69 -4.87 13.66
CA ASN A 201 3.98 -3.61 14.34
C ASN A 201 4.02 -3.86 15.86
N GLN A 202 3.98 -2.79 16.67
CA GLN A 202 4.02 -2.85 18.13
C GLN A 202 2.75 -2.24 18.74
N LEU A 203 1.61 -2.35 18.04
CA LEU A 203 0.34 -1.77 18.48
C LEU A 203 -0.20 -2.51 19.70
N SER A 204 -0.46 -1.77 20.77
CA SER A 204 -1.13 -2.30 21.98
C SER A 204 -2.63 -2.05 21.99
N ILE A 205 -3.08 -1.03 21.24
CA ILE A 205 -4.47 -0.64 21.04
C ILE A 205 -4.65 -0.32 19.56
N LEU A 206 -5.79 -0.76 19.00
CA LEU A 206 -6.23 -0.38 17.68
C LEU A 206 -7.75 -0.16 17.72
N ASP A 207 -8.20 1.07 17.50
CA ASP A 207 -9.62 1.42 17.43
C ASP A 207 -10.03 1.58 15.96
N VAL A 208 -10.93 0.70 15.51
CA VAL A 208 -11.51 0.70 14.16
C VAL A 208 -13.01 1.00 14.18
N SER A 209 -13.57 1.45 15.30
CA SER A 209 -15.01 1.60 15.51
C SER A 209 -15.69 2.61 14.57
N ASN A 210 -14.92 3.58 14.06
CA ASN A 210 -15.39 4.59 13.10
C ASN A 210 -15.23 4.15 11.63
N ASN A 211 -14.46 3.10 11.34
CA ASN A 211 -14.17 2.64 9.98
C ASN A 211 -15.24 1.66 9.49
N LYS A 212 -16.49 2.12 9.39
CA LYS A 212 -17.67 1.28 9.07
C LYS A 212 -17.61 0.63 7.67
N ASN A 213 -16.78 1.16 6.78
CA ASN A 213 -16.56 0.60 5.44
C ASN A 213 -15.50 -0.50 5.40
N LEU A 214 -14.81 -0.76 6.51
CA LEU A 214 -13.72 -1.73 6.58
C LEU A 214 -14.23 -3.13 6.21
N SER A 215 -13.63 -3.68 5.16
CA SER A 215 -13.93 -5.01 4.61
C SER A 215 -12.79 -6.00 4.86
N ASN A 216 -11.56 -5.51 4.95
CA ASN A 216 -10.37 -6.31 5.24
C ASN A 216 -9.54 -5.64 6.34
N LEU A 217 -9.35 -6.37 7.44
CA LEU A 217 -8.49 -5.96 8.55
C LEU A 217 -7.42 -7.03 8.78
N ASN A 218 -6.15 -6.63 8.66
CA ASN A 218 -5.03 -7.44 9.09
C ASN A 218 -4.19 -6.68 10.12
N CYS A 219 -4.34 -7.06 11.38
CA CYS A 219 -3.59 -6.57 12.53
C CYS A 219 -2.71 -7.65 13.18
N ARG A 220 -2.39 -8.72 12.42
CA ARG A 220 -1.54 -9.84 12.87
C ARG A 220 -0.21 -9.36 13.45
N LYS A 221 0.36 -10.09 14.41
CA LYS A 221 1.71 -9.85 14.94
C LYS A 221 1.86 -8.42 15.47
N ASN A 222 1.03 -8.13 16.48
CA ASN A 222 1.04 -6.91 17.28
C ASN A 222 1.02 -7.29 18.77
N GLN A 223 0.67 -6.36 19.65
CA GLN A 223 0.59 -6.57 21.10
C GLN A 223 -0.85 -6.35 21.61
N LEU A 224 -1.86 -6.59 20.76
CA LEU A 224 -3.25 -6.32 21.07
C LEU A 224 -3.77 -7.31 22.12
N LYS A 225 -4.43 -6.77 23.16
CA LYS A 225 -5.16 -7.57 24.16
C LYS A 225 -6.67 -7.66 23.87
N ASN A 226 -7.18 -6.73 23.07
CA ASN A 226 -8.55 -6.70 22.60
C ASN A 226 -8.57 -6.05 21.21
N ILE A 227 -9.54 -6.46 20.39
CA ILE A 227 -9.89 -5.80 19.13
C ILE A 227 -11.43 -5.79 19.02
N ASP A 228 -12.03 -4.59 18.99
CA ASP A 228 -13.47 -4.43 18.83
C ASP A 228 -13.81 -4.19 17.36
N VAL A 229 -14.43 -5.19 16.72
CA VAL A 229 -14.84 -5.15 15.32
C VAL A 229 -16.36 -5.02 15.14
N ARG A 230 -17.11 -4.75 16.21
CA ARG A 230 -18.59 -4.80 16.19
C ARG A 230 -19.23 -3.76 15.28
N SER A 231 -18.54 -2.64 15.04
CA SER A 231 -18.99 -1.58 14.12
C SER A 231 -18.63 -1.84 12.66
N ASN A 232 -17.75 -2.80 12.37
CA ASN A 232 -17.21 -3.07 11.04
C ASN A 232 -18.05 -4.17 10.35
N THR A 233 -19.33 -3.89 10.15
CA THR A 233 -20.32 -4.88 9.65
C THR A 233 -20.05 -5.35 8.22
N LYS A 234 -19.17 -4.68 7.48
CA LYS A 234 -18.72 -5.05 6.12
C LYS A 234 -17.49 -5.96 6.09
N LEU A 235 -16.88 -6.30 7.24
CA LEU A 235 -15.73 -7.19 7.28
C LEU A 235 -16.03 -8.54 6.62
N ASN A 236 -15.20 -8.90 5.65
CA ASN A 236 -15.13 -10.22 5.02
C ASN A 236 -13.90 -11.01 5.48
N SER A 237 -12.83 -10.31 5.86
CA SER A 237 -11.56 -10.90 6.26
C SER A 237 -11.02 -10.20 7.51
N LEU A 238 -10.75 -10.99 8.55
CA LEU A 238 -10.11 -10.56 9.78
C LEU A 238 -8.92 -11.46 10.10
N ASP A 239 -7.73 -10.88 10.09
CA ASP A 239 -6.53 -11.51 10.64
C ASP A 239 -6.03 -10.73 11.85
N CYS A 240 -6.19 -11.34 13.02
CA CYS A 240 -5.75 -10.85 14.32
C CYS A 240 -4.82 -11.85 15.02
N SER A 241 -4.22 -12.76 14.25
CA SER A 241 -3.30 -13.77 14.76
C SER A 241 -2.02 -13.17 15.37
N GLU A 242 -1.27 -13.93 16.16
CA GLU A 242 -0.03 -13.48 16.83
C GLU A 242 -0.25 -12.18 17.64
N ASN A 243 -1.20 -12.23 18.56
CA ASN A 243 -1.49 -11.14 19.50
C ASN A 243 -1.65 -11.73 20.92
N SER A 244 -2.32 -11.04 21.83
CA SER A 244 -2.59 -11.50 23.20
C SER A 244 -4.08 -11.44 23.53
N LEU A 245 -4.93 -11.70 22.53
CA LEU A 245 -6.39 -11.68 22.69
C LEU A 245 -6.87 -12.81 23.60
N MET A 246 -7.77 -12.49 24.53
CA MET A 246 -8.44 -13.48 25.40
C MET A 246 -9.88 -13.75 24.99
N GLU A 247 -10.46 -12.87 24.19
CA GLU A 247 -11.79 -12.95 23.63
C GLU A 247 -11.80 -12.34 22.22
N LEU A 248 -12.78 -12.71 21.42
CA LEU A 248 -13.04 -12.11 20.11
C LEU A 248 -14.54 -12.18 19.81
N ASP A 249 -15.19 -11.03 19.73
CA ASP A 249 -16.63 -10.92 19.43
C ASP A 249 -16.87 -10.57 17.95
N ILE A 250 -17.28 -11.56 17.17
CA ILE A 250 -17.61 -11.42 15.75
C ILE A 250 -19.11 -11.44 15.44
N ARG A 251 -19.99 -11.30 16.46
CA ARG A 251 -21.46 -11.40 16.31
C ARG A 251 -22.06 -10.41 15.33
N ARG A 252 -21.39 -9.28 15.10
CA ARG A 252 -21.86 -8.19 14.24
C ARG A 252 -21.18 -8.18 12.87
N ASN A 253 -20.49 -9.25 12.50
CA ASN A 253 -19.74 -9.36 11.24
C ASN A 253 -20.29 -10.49 10.35
N PRO A 254 -21.52 -10.34 9.81
CA PRO A 254 -22.22 -11.42 9.11
C PRO A 254 -21.59 -11.80 7.76
N ASN A 255 -20.66 -11.00 7.24
CA ASN A 255 -20.03 -11.19 5.93
C ASN A 255 -18.65 -11.88 6.02
N LEU A 256 -18.17 -12.23 7.22
CA LEU A 256 -16.87 -12.88 7.38
C LEU A 256 -16.81 -14.21 6.62
N SER A 257 -15.78 -14.36 5.80
CA SER A 257 -15.38 -15.63 5.18
C SER A 257 -13.99 -16.08 5.64
N HIS A 258 -13.16 -15.18 6.16
CA HIS A 258 -11.83 -15.51 6.68
C HIS A 258 -11.64 -14.93 8.09
N VAL A 259 -11.34 -15.79 9.06
CA VAL A 259 -11.05 -15.40 10.44
C VAL A 259 -9.78 -16.11 10.89
N HIS A 260 -8.69 -15.38 11.03
CA HIS A 260 -7.43 -15.90 11.56
C HIS A 260 -7.19 -15.29 12.93
N CYS A 261 -7.25 -16.13 13.96
CA CYS A 261 -7.02 -15.75 15.36
C CYS A 261 -6.04 -16.73 16.04
N ALA A 262 -5.19 -17.39 15.26
CA ALA A 262 -4.11 -18.24 15.75
C ALA A 262 -3.13 -17.47 16.65
N ASP A 263 -2.37 -18.18 17.47
CA ASP A 263 -1.30 -17.61 18.30
C ASP A 263 -1.80 -16.45 19.18
N ASN A 264 -2.87 -16.71 19.94
CA ASN A 264 -3.47 -15.81 20.91
C ASN A 264 -3.66 -16.54 22.27
N ASN A 265 -4.36 -15.93 23.22
CA ASN A 265 -4.65 -16.51 24.53
C ASN A 265 -6.13 -16.91 24.67
N LEU A 266 -6.76 -17.37 23.57
CA LEU A 266 -8.19 -17.71 23.56
C LEU A 266 -8.44 -19.03 24.29
N SER A 267 -9.30 -18.97 25.32
CA SER A 267 -9.77 -20.17 26.04
C SER A 267 -10.72 -21.02 25.19
N ALA A 268 -10.97 -22.27 25.58
CA ALA A 268 -11.92 -23.13 24.87
C ALA A 268 -13.33 -22.52 24.83
N SER A 269 -13.73 -21.83 25.91
CA SER A 269 -15.01 -21.11 25.95
C SER A 269 -15.05 -19.94 24.98
N ALA A 270 -13.96 -19.16 24.87
CA ALA A 270 -13.89 -18.05 23.94
C ALA A 270 -13.95 -18.55 22.49
N LEU A 271 -13.22 -19.62 22.17
CA LEU A 271 -13.28 -20.26 20.86
C LEU A 271 -14.69 -20.79 20.53
N ASN A 272 -15.37 -21.43 21.47
CA ASN A 272 -16.75 -21.89 21.27
C ASN A 272 -17.70 -20.73 20.94
N GLN A 273 -17.57 -19.59 21.61
CA GLN A 273 -18.34 -18.39 21.29
C GLN A 273 -18.05 -17.88 19.88
N ILE A 274 -16.78 -17.89 19.43
CA ILE A 274 -16.44 -17.56 18.04
C ILE A 274 -17.22 -18.48 17.09
N TYR A 275 -17.18 -19.80 17.30
CA TYR A 275 -17.85 -20.78 16.44
C TYR A 275 -19.36 -20.54 16.36
N GLU A 276 -20.01 -20.28 17.49
CA GLU A 276 -21.43 -19.96 17.58
C GLU A 276 -21.80 -18.69 16.79
N ASN A 277 -20.86 -17.75 16.67
CA ASN A 277 -21.06 -16.45 16.03
C ASN A 277 -20.60 -16.37 14.58
N LEU A 278 -19.87 -17.38 14.07
CA LEU A 278 -19.51 -17.46 12.65
C LEU A 278 -20.76 -17.43 11.76
N PRO A 279 -20.75 -16.67 10.64
CA PRO A 279 -21.84 -16.74 9.68
C PRO A 279 -21.89 -18.11 9.01
N LYS A 280 -23.08 -18.50 8.52
CA LYS A 280 -23.20 -19.68 7.66
C LYS A 280 -22.78 -19.27 6.25
N PRO A 281 -21.79 -19.95 5.63
CA PRO A 281 -21.52 -19.83 4.21
C PRO A 281 -22.82 -19.95 3.41
N PRO A 282 -22.96 -19.20 2.30
CA PRO A 282 -24.05 -19.44 1.37
C PRO A 282 -23.98 -20.90 0.93
N ALA A 283 -25.14 -21.55 0.80
CA ALA A 283 -25.21 -22.92 0.34
C ALA A 283 -24.40 -23.05 -0.97
N PRO A 284 -23.53 -24.07 -1.11
CA PRO A 284 -22.92 -24.35 -2.40
C PRO A 284 -24.07 -24.57 -3.38
N TYR A 285 -24.17 -23.70 -4.39
CA TYR A 285 -25.18 -23.66 -5.45
C TYR A 285 -26.45 -24.51 -5.24
N SER A 286 -27.59 -23.83 -5.08
CA SER A 286 -28.87 -24.36 -5.57
C SER A 286 -28.74 -24.75 -7.05
N ALA A 287 -29.53 -25.73 -7.51
CA ALA A 287 -29.53 -26.42 -8.80
C ALA A 287 -29.57 -25.59 -10.13
N GLN A 288 -28.95 -24.42 -10.19
CA GLN A 288 -28.91 -23.49 -11.33
C GLN A 288 -27.51 -23.33 -11.95
N ASP A 289 -26.46 -23.96 -11.42
CA ASP A 289 -25.15 -24.10 -12.11
C ASP A 289 -24.78 -25.58 -12.29
N PRO A 290 -25.35 -26.26 -13.30
CA PRO A 290 -25.07 -27.67 -13.57
C PRO A 290 -23.72 -27.90 -14.26
N LEU A 291 -22.95 -26.85 -14.56
CA LEU A 291 -21.69 -26.95 -15.31
C LEU A 291 -20.46 -26.52 -14.49
N GLY A 292 -20.62 -26.01 -13.27
CA GLY A 292 -19.51 -25.63 -12.39
C GLY A 292 -18.61 -24.54 -12.98
N LEU A 293 -19.16 -23.71 -13.88
CA LEU A 293 -18.41 -22.69 -14.62
C LEU A 293 -18.36 -21.35 -13.87
N PHE A 294 -19.14 -21.18 -12.80
CA PHE A 294 -19.16 -19.96 -12.01
C PHE A 294 -18.46 -20.15 -10.66
N THR A 295 -17.16 -19.87 -10.62
CA THR A 295 -16.36 -19.50 -9.43
C THR A 295 -16.37 -20.51 -8.26
N ILE A 296 -15.20 -21.06 -7.95
CA ILE A 296 -14.92 -21.72 -6.67
C ILE A 296 -15.31 -20.72 -5.57
N ALA A 297 -16.41 -20.98 -4.84
CA ALA A 297 -16.75 -20.19 -3.66
C ALA A 297 -15.52 -20.24 -2.75
N GLY A 298 -14.89 -19.08 -2.50
CA GLY A 298 -13.70 -19.00 -1.65
C GLY A 298 -13.95 -19.76 -0.36
N SER A 299 -13.01 -20.61 0.04
CA SER A 299 -13.17 -21.43 1.24
C SER A 299 -13.39 -20.53 2.45
N TYR A 300 -14.41 -20.83 3.25
CA TYR A 300 -14.60 -20.17 4.53
C TYR A 300 -13.57 -20.73 5.50
N THR A 301 -12.60 -19.92 5.91
CA THR A 301 -11.43 -20.40 6.68
C THR A 301 -11.37 -19.80 8.07
N LEU A 302 -11.21 -20.67 9.07
CA LEU A 302 -11.01 -20.32 10.46
C LEU A 302 -9.68 -20.89 10.94
N ASP A 303 -8.72 -20.03 11.29
CA ASP A 303 -7.44 -20.44 11.86
C ASP A 303 -7.40 -20.14 13.36
N ILE A 304 -7.31 -21.20 14.17
CA ILE A 304 -7.34 -21.15 15.64
C ILE A 304 -6.09 -21.79 16.26
N ARG A 305 -5.07 -22.09 15.46
CA ARG A 305 -3.86 -22.79 15.93
C ARG A 305 -3.21 -22.07 17.10
N ASN A 306 -2.50 -22.83 17.92
CA ASN A 306 -1.65 -22.28 18.99
C ASN A 306 -2.38 -21.37 20.00
N ASN A 307 -3.67 -21.63 20.25
CA ASN A 307 -4.40 -21.06 21.38
C ASN A 307 -4.50 -22.10 22.52
N PRO A 308 -4.53 -21.68 23.79
CA PRO A 308 -4.67 -22.62 24.92
C PRO A 308 -6.00 -23.40 24.88
N GLY A 309 -7.03 -22.82 24.26
CA GLY A 309 -8.34 -23.45 24.10
C GLY A 309 -8.46 -24.46 22.95
N THR A 310 -7.51 -24.50 22.00
CA THR A 310 -7.69 -25.19 20.71
C THR A 310 -8.12 -26.65 20.89
N VAL A 311 -7.41 -27.41 21.73
CA VAL A 311 -7.65 -28.84 21.94
C VAL A 311 -9.00 -29.13 22.61
N ALA A 312 -9.40 -28.31 23.58
CA ALA A 312 -10.59 -28.54 24.40
C ALA A 312 -11.88 -27.91 23.83
N SER A 313 -11.78 -27.13 22.76
CA SER A 313 -12.91 -26.46 22.11
C SER A 313 -13.75 -27.40 21.23
N ASN A 314 -15.04 -27.10 21.09
CA ASN A 314 -15.99 -27.87 20.27
C ASN A 314 -16.07 -27.31 18.85
N ARG A 315 -15.03 -27.60 18.06
CA ARG A 315 -14.91 -27.17 16.66
C ARG A 315 -15.98 -27.71 15.71
N ASP A 316 -16.70 -28.76 16.09
CA ASP A 316 -17.79 -29.28 15.27
C ASP A 316 -18.88 -28.22 15.04
N ILE A 317 -19.00 -27.24 15.95
CA ILE A 317 -19.88 -26.08 15.76
C ILE A 317 -19.51 -25.30 14.49
N ALA A 318 -18.22 -25.04 14.26
CA ALA A 318 -17.75 -24.33 13.07
C ALA A 318 -17.79 -25.22 11.82
N LYS A 319 -17.34 -26.49 11.93
CA LYS A 319 -17.35 -27.46 10.81
C LYS A 319 -18.77 -27.74 10.31
N ASN A 320 -19.75 -27.90 11.20
CA ASN A 320 -21.16 -28.08 10.85
C ASN A 320 -21.80 -26.85 10.20
N LYS A 321 -21.21 -25.66 10.39
CA LYS A 321 -21.57 -24.46 9.63
C LYS A 321 -20.94 -24.43 8.25
N GLY A 322 -19.98 -25.28 7.91
CA GLY A 322 -19.30 -25.30 6.61
C GLY A 322 -17.96 -24.54 6.59
N TRP A 323 -17.36 -24.28 7.76
CA TRP A 323 -16.03 -23.66 7.84
C TRP A 323 -14.92 -24.71 7.81
N GLU A 324 -13.88 -24.44 7.04
CA GLU A 324 -12.59 -25.12 7.12
C GLU A 324 -11.83 -24.60 8.34
N VAL A 325 -11.55 -25.48 9.31
CA VAL A 325 -10.89 -25.12 10.57
C VAL A 325 -9.45 -25.62 10.55
N LEU A 326 -8.49 -24.69 10.64
CA LEU A 326 -7.06 -24.98 10.78
C LEU A 326 -6.71 -25.04 12.28
N GLU A 327 -6.20 -26.19 12.73
CA GLU A 327 -6.07 -26.50 14.17
C GLU A 327 -4.78 -27.22 14.60
N TYR A 328 -3.95 -27.67 13.65
CA TYR A 328 -2.64 -28.29 13.93
C TYR A 328 -1.56 -27.69 13.02
N GLU A 329 -0.32 -27.63 13.49
CA GLU A 329 0.84 -27.38 12.61
C GLU A 329 0.99 -28.57 11.64
N ARG A 330 1.27 -28.28 10.36
CA ARG A 330 1.67 -29.30 9.39
C ARG A 330 3.15 -29.62 9.60
#